data_AF-D6AMC0-F1
#
_entry.id   AF-D6AMC0-F1
#
_cell.length_a   1.000
_cell.length_b   1.000
_cell.length_c   1.000
_cell.angle_alpha   90.00
_cell.angle_beta   90.00
_cell.angle_gamma   90.00
#
_symmetry.space_group_name_H-M   'P 1'
#
loop_
_entity.id
_entity.type
_entity.pdbx_description
1 polymer ?
#
loop_
_entity_poly.entity_id
_entity_poly.type
_entity_poly.pdbx_seq_one_letter_code
_entity_poly.pdbx_strand_id
1 'polypeptide(L)'
;MNRPSDPRAHLCNLRKLYLVPVPGAEGGRILPMPNVSPAGPPMAASPLTVAVLEIDAYASNLGWDQPARLFALVDTDRLRTQEPGLAAQLGLENPNSSVAALTPIEQDELPPGTALDDFLATIAWPDAVVGCAMTVERLMLPPSAEASVPEKLGDKQLSAWVAKHPDRQEVRMTVAVLRDGARESAVRLREKDSPTEVLTGAGLVPGLAEALAATFES
;
A
#
# COMPACT_ATOMS: atom_id res chain seq x y z
N MET A 1 22.94 -18.11 28.10
CA MET A 1 21.47 -18.18 27.97
C MET A 1 21.02 -17.03 27.09
N ASN A 2 20.91 -17.24 25.78
CA ASN A 2 20.30 -16.28 24.86
C ASN A 2 18.96 -16.88 24.42
N ARG A 3 17.85 -16.20 24.74
CA ARG A 3 16.56 -16.51 24.12
C ARG A 3 16.58 -15.96 22.68
N PRO A 4 16.09 -16.69 21.68
CA PRO A 4 15.82 -16.09 20.38
C PRO A 4 14.67 -15.10 20.55
N SER A 5 14.91 -13.84 20.19
CA SER A 5 13.85 -12.84 20.04
C SER A 5 12.91 -13.30 18.93
N ASP A 6 11.64 -13.56 19.26
CA ASP A 6 10.62 -13.94 18.30
C ASP A 6 10.22 -12.70 17.47
N PRO A 7 10.51 -12.65 16.16
CA PRO A 7 10.14 -11.51 15.31
C PRO A 7 8.62 -11.33 15.19
N ARG A 8 7.81 -12.32 15.60
CA ARG A 8 6.33 -12.22 15.66
C ARG A 8 5.81 -11.50 16.90
N ALA A 9 6.62 -11.29 17.93
CA ALA A 9 6.16 -10.63 19.17
C ALA A 9 5.98 -9.11 19.02
N HIS A 10 6.58 -8.48 18.00
CA HIS A 10 6.44 -7.05 17.73
C HIS A 10 5.20 -6.71 16.88
N LEU A 11 4.41 -7.72 16.50
CA LEU A 11 3.36 -7.64 15.46
C LEU A 11 1.93 -7.48 15.99
N CYS A 12 1.74 -7.32 17.30
CA CYS A 12 0.40 -7.29 17.87
C CYS A 12 -0.21 -5.88 17.84
N ASN A 13 -1.01 -5.64 16.80
CA ASN A 13 -2.01 -4.56 16.60
C ASN A 13 -1.56 -3.35 15.77
N LEU A 14 -1.56 -3.49 14.44
CA LEU A 14 -1.70 -2.39 13.46
C LEU A 14 -3.06 -1.65 13.57
N ARG A 15 -3.77 -1.73 14.70
CA ARG A 15 -5.11 -1.18 14.88
C ARG A 15 -5.15 0.33 14.99
N LYS A 16 -4.03 0.98 15.36
CA LYS A 16 -3.95 2.43 15.51
C LYS A 16 -2.82 3.01 14.67
N LEU A 17 -3.22 3.60 13.56
CA LEU A 17 -2.34 4.26 12.60
C LEU A 17 -2.68 5.75 12.59
N TYR A 18 -1.69 6.59 12.82
CA TYR A 18 -1.79 8.04 12.88
C TYR A 18 -1.23 8.65 11.59
N LEU A 19 -1.80 9.77 11.16
CA LEU A 19 -1.36 10.47 9.95
C LEU A 19 0.09 10.94 10.08
N VAL A 20 0.89 10.76 9.04
CA VAL A 20 2.19 11.41 8.89
C VAL A 20 1.95 12.84 8.39
N PRO A 21 2.59 13.87 8.97
CA PRO A 21 2.59 15.21 8.41
C PRO A 21 3.35 15.22 7.06
N VAL A 22 2.65 15.46 5.96
CA VAL A 22 3.26 15.51 4.61
C VAL A 22 3.77 16.92 4.31
N PRO A 23 5.06 17.14 3.97
CA PRO A 23 5.53 18.40 3.39
C PRO A 23 5.10 18.51 1.92
N GLY A 24 4.76 19.72 1.45
CA GLY A 24 4.07 19.96 0.17
C GLY A 24 4.71 19.26 -1.04
N ALA A 25 3.94 18.42 -1.72
CA ALA A 25 4.34 17.68 -2.92
C ALA A 25 3.85 18.41 -4.20
N GLU A 26 4.71 18.46 -5.21
CA GLU A 26 4.42 18.94 -6.57
C GLU A 26 4.20 17.77 -7.54
N GLY A 27 3.04 17.76 -8.19
CA GLY A 27 2.86 17.46 -9.62
C GLY A 27 3.16 16.04 -10.11
N GLY A 28 2.10 15.24 -10.25
CA GLY A 28 2.11 13.89 -10.83
C GLY A 28 2.79 13.79 -12.21
N ARG A 29 3.66 12.80 -12.33
CA ARG A 29 4.21 12.31 -13.61
C ARG A 29 3.75 10.88 -13.83
N ILE A 30 3.25 10.59 -15.03
CA ILE A 30 3.05 9.23 -15.50
C ILE A 30 4.45 8.65 -15.76
N LEU A 31 4.93 7.81 -14.85
CA LEU A 31 6.16 7.05 -15.05
C LEU A 31 5.80 5.57 -15.24
N PRO A 32 6.14 4.95 -16.39
CA PRO A 32 5.99 3.52 -16.54
C PRO A 32 6.95 2.82 -15.56
N MET A 33 6.43 1.89 -14.76
CA MET A 33 7.29 1.04 -13.95
C MET A 33 8.10 0.11 -14.86
N PRO A 34 9.43 0.04 -14.70
CA PRO A 34 10.21 -0.99 -15.37
C PRO A 34 9.84 -2.35 -14.76
N ASN A 35 9.29 -3.24 -15.60
CA ASN A 35 8.98 -4.63 -15.25
C ASN A 35 10.28 -5.47 -15.16
N VAL A 36 11.10 -5.18 -14.16
CA VAL A 36 12.29 -5.98 -13.85
C VAL A 36 12.22 -6.37 -12.38
N SER A 37 11.51 -7.46 -12.11
CA SER A 37 11.51 -8.13 -10.81
C SER A 37 12.85 -8.84 -10.61
N PRO A 38 13.70 -8.45 -9.61
CA PRO A 38 15.00 -9.10 -9.40
C PRO A 38 14.90 -10.41 -8.59
N ALA A 39 13.71 -10.87 -8.25
CA ALA A 39 13.46 -12.20 -7.70
C ALA A 39 12.08 -12.65 -8.17
N GLY A 40 12.00 -13.83 -8.80
CA GLY A 40 10.72 -14.40 -9.23
C GLY A 40 9.76 -14.54 -8.03
N PRO A 41 8.43 -14.46 -8.26
CA PRO A 41 7.46 -14.57 -7.18
C PRO A 41 7.66 -15.90 -6.43
N PRO A 42 7.55 -15.93 -5.09
CA PRO A 42 7.54 -17.19 -4.37
C PRO A 42 6.42 -18.04 -4.98
N MET A 43 6.75 -19.27 -5.38
CA MET A 43 5.97 -20.19 -6.22
C MET A 43 4.52 -20.50 -5.78
N ALA A 44 4.00 -19.86 -4.73
CA ALA A 44 2.65 -20.01 -4.19
C ALA A 44 1.94 -18.68 -3.87
N ALA A 45 2.47 -17.52 -4.27
CA ALA A 45 1.80 -16.24 -4.07
C ALA A 45 0.60 -16.08 -5.01
N SER A 46 -0.53 -15.60 -4.47
CA SER A 46 -1.68 -15.23 -5.30
C SER A 46 -1.32 -14.05 -6.22
N PRO A 47 -2.02 -13.86 -7.35
CA PRO A 47 -1.81 -12.69 -8.19
C PRO A 47 -1.91 -11.36 -7.44
N LEU A 48 -2.84 -11.26 -6.48
CA LEU A 48 -3.02 -10.07 -5.65
C LEU A 48 -1.81 -9.83 -4.73
N THR A 49 -1.26 -10.91 -4.15
CA THR A 49 -0.03 -10.85 -3.34
C THR A 49 1.16 -10.38 -4.17
N VAL A 50 1.28 -10.84 -5.42
CA VAL A 50 2.33 -10.37 -6.33
C VAL A 50 2.17 -8.86 -6.60
N ALA A 51 0.97 -8.42 -6.98
CA ALA A 51 0.70 -7.01 -7.27
C ALA A 51 1.00 -6.09 -6.07
N VAL A 52 0.61 -6.50 -4.85
CA VAL A 52 0.90 -5.74 -3.62
C VAL A 52 2.40 -5.60 -3.38
N LEU A 53 3.18 -6.67 -3.59
CA LEU A 53 4.63 -6.64 -3.40
C LEU A 53 5.33 -5.82 -4.49
N GLU A 54 4.83 -5.83 -5.73
CA GLU A 54 5.34 -4.97 -6.81
C GLU A 54 5.11 -3.50 -6.50
N ILE A 55 3.93 -3.13 -6.01
CA ILE A 55 3.60 -1.76 -5.60
C ILE A 55 4.45 -1.33 -4.38
N ASP A 56 4.65 -2.21 -3.39
CA ASP A 56 5.57 -1.94 -2.27
C ASP A 56 7.00 -1.69 -2.76
N ALA A 57 7.53 -2.56 -3.62
CA ALA A 57 8.87 -2.41 -4.18
C ALA A 57 9.02 -1.10 -4.98
N TYR A 58 8.01 -0.75 -5.79
CA TYR A 58 7.96 0.53 -6.48
C TYR A 58 7.99 1.72 -5.52
N ALA A 59 7.10 1.74 -4.53
CA ALA A 59 7.07 2.81 -3.54
C ALA A 59 8.38 2.87 -2.74
N SER A 60 9.01 1.72 -2.44
CA SER A 60 10.32 1.64 -1.80
C SER A 60 11.40 2.37 -2.60
N ASN A 61 11.39 2.24 -3.92
CA ASN A 61 12.34 2.92 -4.80
C ASN A 61 12.16 4.44 -4.87
N LEU A 62 10.95 4.94 -4.57
CA LEU A 62 10.69 6.38 -4.46
C LEU A 62 11.23 6.99 -3.15
N GLY A 63 11.68 6.16 -2.20
CA GLY A 63 12.07 6.60 -0.87
C GLY A 63 10.84 6.92 0.00
N TRP A 64 11.08 7.32 1.25
CA TRP A 64 10.03 7.65 2.22
C TRP A 64 9.52 9.09 2.08
N ASP A 65 8.52 9.43 2.90
CA ASP A 65 7.85 10.73 2.96
C ASP A 65 7.09 11.06 1.67
N GLN A 66 6.53 10.02 1.05
CA GLN A 66 5.74 10.12 -0.17
C GLN A 66 4.25 10.36 0.12
N PRO A 67 3.52 11.08 -0.75
CA PRO A 67 2.08 11.18 -0.65
C PRO A 67 1.43 9.80 -0.83
N ALA A 68 0.18 9.67 -0.37
CA ALA A 68 -0.59 8.46 -0.62
C ALA A 68 -0.84 8.30 -2.13
N ARG A 69 -0.62 7.09 -2.65
CA ARG A 69 -0.76 6.78 -4.09
C ARG A 69 -1.82 5.71 -4.30
N LEU A 70 -2.75 5.99 -5.20
CA LEU A 70 -3.81 5.07 -5.60
C LEU A 70 -3.42 4.33 -6.89
N PHE A 71 -3.82 3.08 -7.02
CA PHE A 71 -3.55 2.23 -8.17
C PHE A 71 -4.83 1.53 -8.61
N ALA A 72 -5.08 1.51 -9.92
CA ALA A 72 -6.04 0.60 -10.53
C ALA A 72 -5.36 -0.75 -10.77
N LEU A 73 -6.04 -1.85 -10.49
CA LEU A 73 -5.60 -3.19 -10.83
C LEU A 73 -6.41 -3.68 -12.03
N VAL A 74 -5.70 -4.00 -13.11
CA VAL A 74 -6.31 -4.48 -14.36
C VAL A 74 -5.80 -5.88 -14.65
N ASP A 75 -6.68 -6.75 -15.13
CA ASP A 75 -6.29 -8.06 -15.63
C ASP A 75 -5.34 -7.91 -16.82
N THR A 76 -4.14 -8.51 -16.71
CA THR A 76 -3.07 -8.32 -17.69
C THR A 76 -3.43 -8.90 -19.06
N ASP A 77 -4.20 -9.99 -19.12
CA ASP A 77 -4.61 -10.63 -20.38
C ASP A 77 -5.64 -9.75 -21.11
N ARG A 78 -6.59 -9.21 -20.34
CA ARG A 78 -7.59 -8.25 -20.82
C ARG A 78 -6.93 -6.95 -21.30
N LEU A 79 -5.98 -6.40 -20.55
CA LEU A 79 -5.23 -5.20 -20.91
C LEU A 79 -4.53 -5.38 -22.27
N ARG A 80 -3.87 -6.51 -22.49
CA ARG A 80 -3.20 -6.83 -23.76
C ARG A 80 -4.15 -6.92 -24.94
N THR A 81 -5.35 -7.47 -24.71
CA THR A 81 -6.35 -7.66 -25.75
C THR A 81 -7.07 -6.35 -26.08
N GLN A 82 -7.43 -5.54 -25.08
CA GLN A 82 -8.25 -4.34 -25.23
C GLN A 82 -7.42 -3.09 -25.52
N GLU A 83 -6.22 -2.99 -24.95
CA GLU A 83 -5.32 -1.83 -25.05
C GLU A 83 -3.90 -2.25 -25.49
N PRO A 84 -3.73 -2.83 -26.71
CA PRO A 84 -2.44 -3.35 -27.15
C PRO A 84 -1.34 -2.29 -27.24
N GLY A 85 -1.70 -1.02 -27.51
CA GLY A 85 -0.75 0.09 -27.54
C GLY A 85 -0.19 0.42 -26.14
N LEU A 86 -1.02 0.33 -25.10
CA LEU A 86 -0.58 0.49 -23.71
C LEU A 86 0.24 -0.72 -23.26
N ALA A 87 -0.19 -1.93 -23.62
CA ALA A 87 0.56 -3.15 -23.33
C ALA A 87 1.99 -3.13 -23.91
N ALA A 88 2.16 -2.61 -25.13
CA ALA A 88 3.49 -2.43 -25.73
C ALA A 88 4.34 -1.42 -24.95
N GLN A 89 3.77 -0.29 -24.52
CA GLN A 89 4.48 0.70 -23.68
C GLN A 89 4.92 0.13 -22.33
N LEU A 90 4.14 -0.81 -21.79
CA LEU A 90 4.41 -1.49 -20.52
C LEU A 90 5.29 -2.75 -20.67
N GLY A 91 5.68 -3.12 -21.90
CA GLY A 91 6.48 -4.32 -22.17
C GLY A 91 5.75 -5.64 -21.92
N LEU A 92 4.41 -5.63 -21.97
CA LEU A 92 3.54 -6.78 -21.69
C LEU A 92 3.22 -7.62 -22.94
N GLU A 93 3.84 -7.32 -24.08
CA GLU A 93 3.58 -7.97 -25.37
C GLU A 93 3.90 -9.48 -25.38
N ASN A 94 4.77 -9.95 -24.49
CA ASN A 94 5.21 -11.33 -24.45
C ASN A 94 4.33 -12.19 -23.52
N PRO A 95 3.42 -13.04 -24.06
CA PRO A 95 2.56 -13.91 -23.24
C PRO A 95 3.31 -14.99 -22.46
N ASN A 96 4.56 -15.28 -22.84
CA ASN A 96 5.41 -16.27 -22.17
C ASN A 96 6.36 -15.65 -21.14
N SER A 97 6.34 -14.32 -20.97
CA SER A 97 7.05 -13.67 -19.86
C SER A 97 6.30 -13.97 -18.56
N SER A 98 7.00 -14.15 -17.43
CA SER A 98 6.39 -14.40 -16.12
C SER A 98 5.76 -13.13 -15.55
N VAL A 99 4.84 -12.54 -16.31
CA VAL A 99 4.16 -11.31 -15.94
C VAL A 99 3.12 -11.65 -14.87
N ALA A 100 3.01 -10.81 -13.85
CA ALA A 100 1.92 -10.89 -12.88
C ALA A 100 0.57 -10.87 -13.61
N ALA A 101 -0.42 -11.61 -13.11
CA ALA A 101 -1.74 -11.66 -13.74
C ALA A 101 -2.55 -10.36 -13.56
N LEU A 102 -2.08 -9.47 -12.68
CA LEU A 102 -2.63 -8.14 -12.46
C LEU A 102 -1.57 -7.11 -12.79
N THR A 103 -1.95 -6.08 -13.54
CA THR A 103 -1.11 -4.92 -13.83
C THR A 103 -1.58 -3.74 -12.99
N PRO A 104 -0.77 -3.26 -12.03
CA PRO A 104 -1.01 -2.01 -11.33
C PRO A 104 -0.80 -0.81 -12.27
N ILE A 105 -1.79 0.08 -12.32
CA ILE A 105 -1.71 1.35 -13.03
C ILE A 105 -1.84 2.46 -12.00
N GLU A 106 -0.78 3.24 -11.80
CA GLU A 106 -0.80 4.38 -10.89
C GLU A 106 -1.85 5.41 -11.33
N GLN A 107 -2.65 5.87 -10.37
CA GLN A 107 -3.66 6.91 -10.52
C GLN A 107 -3.17 8.20 -9.83
N ASP A 108 -4.09 9.13 -9.60
CA ASP A 108 -3.78 10.34 -8.86
C ASP A 108 -3.32 10.06 -7.43
N GLU A 109 -2.36 10.86 -6.97
CA GLU A 109 -1.97 10.91 -5.58
C GLU A 109 -3.01 11.68 -4.75
N LEU A 110 -3.11 11.34 -3.47
CA LEU A 110 -3.98 12.07 -2.54
C LEU A 110 -3.52 13.53 -2.44
N PRO A 111 -4.36 14.52 -2.78
CA PRO A 111 -3.94 15.91 -2.72
C PRO A 111 -3.60 16.33 -1.28
N PRO A 112 -2.51 17.10 -1.07
CA PRO A 112 -2.07 17.50 0.26
C PRO A 112 -3.20 18.16 1.07
N GLY A 113 -3.41 17.66 2.30
CA GLY A 113 -4.43 18.19 3.21
C GLY A 113 -5.85 17.65 2.99
N THR A 114 -6.07 16.79 2.00
CA THR A 114 -7.35 16.08 1.80
C THR A 114 -7.43 14.90 2.77
N ALA A 115 -8.59 14.72 3.43
CA ALA A 115 -8.81 13.52 4.22
C ALA A 115 -8.93 12.31 3.28
N LEU A 116 -8.37 11.19 3.70
CA LEU A 116 -8.36 9.99 2.87
C LEU A 116 -9.78 9.53 2.52
N ASP A 117 -10.68 9.54 3.49
CA ASP A 117 -12.06 9.09 3.30
C ASP A 117 -12.81 9.99 2.30
N ASP A 118 -12.58 11.31 2.36
CA ASP A 118 -13.16 12.26 1.42
C ASP A 118 -12.65 12.01 -0.01
N PHE A 119 -11.35 11.72 -0.16
CA PHE A 119 -10.78 11.39 -1.47
C PHE A 119 -11.36 10.09 -2.02
N LEU A 120 -11.36 9.01 -1.23
CA LEU A 120 -11.89 7.71 -1.67
C LEU A 120 -13.37 7.78 -2.04
N ALA A 121 -14.17 8.62 -1.36
CA ALA A 121 -15.57 8.84 -1.70
C ALA A 121 -15.79 9.47 -3.09
N THR A 122 -14.77 10.07 -3.70
CA THR A 122 -14.84 10.64 -5.06
C THR A 122 -14.45 9.66 -6.16
N ILE A 123 -13.90 8.49 -5.79
CA ILE A 123 -13.38 7.52 -6.74
C ILE A 123 -14.52 6.70 -7.34
N ALA A 124 -14.49 6.55 -8.67
CA ALA A 124 -15.36 5.66 -9.42
C ALA A 124 -14.51 4.87 -10.42
N TRP A 125 -14.73 3.56 -10.47
CA TRP A 125 -13.93 2.65 -11.29
C TRP A 125 -14.70 2.12 -12.49
N PRO A 126 -14.13 2.16 -13.70
CA PRO A 126 -14.74 1.51 -14.86
C PRO A 126 -14.71 -0.03 -14.71
N ASP A 127 -15.53 -0.72 -15.49
CA ASP A 127 -15.65 -2.19 -15.51
C ASP A 127 -14.34 -2.91 -15.90
N ALA A 128 -13.39 -2.19 -16.50
CA ALA A 128 -12.07 -2.72 -16.82
C ALA A 128 -11.19 -2.93 -15.58
N VAL A 129 -11.43 -2.16 -14.51
CA VAL A 129 -10.67 -2.21 -13.27
C VAL A 129 -11.25 -3.31 -12.38
N VAL A 130 -10.49 -4.38 -12.17
CA VAL A 130 -10.92 -5.57 -11.40
C VAL A 130 -10.65 -5.42 -9.90
N GLY A 131 -9.81 -4.45 -9.53
CA GLY A 131 -9.49 -4.12 -8.15
C GLY A 131 -8.73 -2.80 -8.05
N CYS A 132 -8.44 -2.37 -6.84
CA CYS A 132 -7.63 -1.19 -6.60
C CYS A 132 -6.66 -1.44 -5.46
N ALA A 133 -5.60 -0.64 -5.41
CA ALA A 133 -4.63 -0.69 -4.32
C ALA A 133 -4.22 0.71 -3.91
N MET A 134 -3.77 0.87 -2.68
CA MET A 134 -3.26 2.14 -2.18
C MET A 134 -2.05 1.95 -1.29
N THR A 135 -1.06 2.81 -1.48
CA THR A 135 0.13 2.90 -0.63
C THR A 135 0.05 4.15 0.23
N VAL A 136 0.22 3.99 1.54
CA VAL A 136 0.22 5.09 2.52
C VAL A 136 1.34 4.93 3.54
N GLU A 137 1.85 6.06 4.01
CA GLU A 137 2.77 6.12 5.15
C GLU A 137 2.02 6.61 6.40
N ARG A 138 2.21 5.91 7.52
CA ARG A 138 1.56 6.21 8.80
C ARG A 138 2.54 6.09 9.96
N LEU A 139 2.26 6.85 11.01
CA LEU A 139 2.90 6.67 12.32
C LEU A 139 2.12 5.62 13.10
N MET A 140 2.81 4.80 13.86
CA MET A 140 2.21 3.92 14.85
C MET A 140 2.97 3.97 16.16
N LEU A 141 2.31 3.55 17.23
CA LEU A 141 2.95 3.32 18.51
C LEU A 141 2.98 1.83 18.79
N PRO A 142 4.10 1.29 19.30
CA PRO A 142 4.11 -0.07 19.79
C PRO A 142 3.15 -0.19 20.99
N PRO A 143 2.61 -1.39 21.27
CA PRO A 143 1.68 -1.60 22.38
C PRO A 143 2.20 -1.11 23.74
N SER A 144 3.52 -1.18 23.97
CA SER A 144 4.16 -0.67 25.19
C SER A 144 4.03 0.85 25.36
N ALA A 145 3.95 1.60 24.27
CA ALA A 145 3.79 3.05 24.25
C ALA A 145 2.32 3.48 24.12
N GLU A 146 1.39 2.61 23.72
CA GLU A 146 -0.02 2.98 23.66
C GLU A 146 -0.61 3.36 25.03
N ALA A 147 -0.09 2.78 26.11
CA ALA A 147 -0.54 3.08 27.47
C ALA A 147 -0.17 4.49 27.94
N SER A 148 0.79 5.17 27.30
CA SER A 148 1.18 6.55 27.63
C SER A 148 0.41 7.61 26.85
N VAL A 149 -0.47 7.20 25.92
CA VAL A 149 -1.28 8.11 25.12
C VAL A 149 -2.22 8.91 26.04
N PRO A 150 -2.15 10.25 26.04
CA PRO A 150 -3.01 11.07 26.89
C PRO A 150 -4.49 10.93 26.49
N GLU A 151 -5.36 10.81 27.49
CA GLU A 151 -6.80 10.81 27.28
C GLU A 151 -7.30 12.19 26.83
N LYS A 152 -8.38 12.23 26.05
CA LYS A 152 -9.12 13.45 25.64
C LYS A 152 -8.35 14.43 24.73
N LEU A 153 -7.29 14.00 24.06
CA LEU A 153 -6.72 14.77 22.95
C LEU A 153 -7.65 14.70 21.73
N GLY A 154 -7.89 15.83 21.06
CA GLY A 154 -8.48 15.81 19.73
C GLY A 154 -7.50 15.28 18.68
N ASP A 155 -8.00 14.78 17.55
CA ASP A 155 -7.19 14.05 16.53
C ASP A 155 -5.92 14.79 16.08
N LYS A 156 -6.00 16.10 15.90
CA LYS A 156 -4.82 16.93 15.54
C LYS A 156 -3.77 16.96 16.65
N GLN A 157 -4.20 17.10 17.91
CA GLN A 157 -3.30 17.12 19.06
C GLN A 157 -2.70 15.75 19.31
N LEU A 158 -3.49 14.69 19.13
CA LEU A 158 -3.03 13.31 19.23
C LEU A 158 -1.98 13.00 18.17
N SER A 159 -2.22 13.34 16.91
CA SER A 159 -1.26 13.14 15.82
C SER A 159 0.06 13.90 16.07
N ALA A 160 -0.03 15.15 16.55
CA ALA A 160 1.15 15.95 16.90
C ALA A 160 1.93 15.38 18.11
N TRP A 161 1.25 14.75 19.07
CA TRP A 161 1.87 14.09 20.21
C TRP A 161 2.59 12.80 19.77
N VAL A 162 1.93 11.95 18.98
CA VAL A 162 2.53 10.71 18.43
C VAL A 162 3.76 11.03 17.58
N ALA A 163 3.70 12.06 16.74
CA ALA A 163 4.83 12.50 15.91
C ALA A 163 6.08 12.87 16.73
N LYS A 164 5.92 13.22 18.01
CA LYS A 164 7.04 13.55 18.92
C LYS A 164 7.41 12.41 19.85
N HIS A 165 6.68 11.29 19.85
CA HIS A 165 6.93 10.19 20.77
C HIS A 165 8.26 9.49 20.41
N PRO A 166 9.11 9.15 21.40
CA PRO A 166 10.40 8.50 21.14
C PRO A 166 10.25 7.11 20.53
N ASP A 167 9.27 6.33 21.01
CA ASP A 167 9.03 4.97 20.53
C ASP A 167 8.12 4.90 19.30
N ARG A 168 7.87 6.04 18.62
CA ARG A 168 7.04 6.04 17.40
C ARG A 168 7.71 5.23 16.31
N GLN A 169 6.92 4.50 15.56
CA GLN A 169 7.38 3.76 14.39
C GLN A 169 6.71 4.32 13.14
N GLU A 170 7.45 4.34 12.05
CA GLU A 170 6.97 4.73 10.73
C GLU A 170 6.77 3.46 9.90
N VAL A 171 5.56 3.32 9.36
CA VAL A 171 5.19 2.19 8.51
C VAL A 171 4.67 2.68 7.18
N ARG A 172 5.04 1.97 6.13
CA ARG A 172 4.39 2.04 4.83
C ARG A 172 3.50 0.83 4.68
N MET A 173 2.28 1.06 4.23
CA MET A 173 1.29 0.02 4.00
C MET A 173 0.81 0.11 2.57
N THR A 174 0.89 -1.00 1.86
CA THR A 174 0.28 -1.19 0.55
C THR A 174 -0.90 -2.13 0.74
N VAL A 175 -2.11 -1.69 0.41
CA VAL A 175 -3.33 -2.48 0.59
C VAL A 175 -4.04 -2.60 -0.74
N ALA A 176 -4.46 -3.80 -1.11
CA ALA A 176 -5.18 -4.06 -2.34
C ALA A 176 -6.47 -4.85 -2.09
N VAL A 177 -7.49 -4.54 -2.87
CA VAL A 177 -8.77 -5.25 -2.88
C VAL A 177 -9.24 -5.49 -4.31
N LEU A 178 -9.92 -6.61 -4.52
CA LEU A 178 -10.59 -6.95 -5.78
C LEU A 178 -12.12 -6.85 -5.60
N ARG A 179 -12.84 -6.69 -6.72
CA ARG A 179 -14.31 -6.66 -6.73
C ARG A 179 -14.97 -7.94 -6.22
N ASP A 180 -14.26 -9.07 -6.24
CA ASP A 180 -14.74 -10.35 -5.69
C ASP A 180 -14.59 -10.47 -4.17
N GLY A 181 -14.06 -9.44 -3.51
CA GLY A 181 -13.83 -9.39 -2.07
C GLY A 181 -12.46 -9.93 -1.63
N ALA A 182 -11.62 -10.40 -2.55
CA ALA A 182 -10.24 -10.74 -2.22
C ALA A 182 -9.49 -9.48 -1.77
N ARG A 183 -8.64 -9.63 -0.75
CA ARG A 183 -7.83 -8.54 -0.20
C ARG A 183 -6.46 -9.03 0.21
N GLU A 184 -5.49 -8.13 0.13
CA GLU A 184 -4.12 -8.38 0.54
C GLU A 184 -3.49 -7.09 1.07
N SER A 185 -2.48 -7.23 1.92
CA SER A 185 -1.73 -6.08 2.41
C SER A 185 -0.25 -6.43 2.53
N ALA A 186 0.63 -5.46 2.29
CA ALA A 186 2.03 -5.47 2.63
C ALA A 186 2.35 -4.33 3.58
N VAL A 187 3.12 -4.61 4.63
CA VAL A 187 3.54 -3.62 5.63
C VAL A 187 5.05 -3.66 5.76
N ARG A 188 5.66 -2.49 5.60
CA ARG A 188 7.10 -2.24 5.69
C ARG A 188 7.38 -1.26 6.81
N LEU A 189 8.32 -1.59 7.69
CA LEU A 189 8.77 -0.70 8.76
C LEU A 189 9.98 0.09 8.27
N ARG A 190 10.01 1.41 8.52
CA ARG A 190 11.15 2.27 8.15
C ARG A 190 12.47 1.81 8.78
N GLU A 191 12.43 1.34 10.02
CA GLU A 191 13.62 0.81 10.73
C GLU A 191 14.14 -0.52 10.15
N LYS A 192 13.31 -1.22 9.37
CA LYS A 192 13.62 -2.52 8.74
C LYS A 192 13.30 -2.48 7.26
N ASP A 193 13.84 -1.48 6.58
CA ASP A 193 13.55 -1.22 5.18
C ASP A 193 14.30 -2.19 4.25
N SER A 194 13.81 -3.44 4.19
CA SER A 194 14.33 -4.50 3.32
C SER A 194 13.18 -5.28 2.69
N PRO A 195 13.28 -5.68 1.41
CA PRO A 195 12.29 -6.55 0.75
C PRO A 195 12.01 -7.86 1.51
N THR A 196 12.96 -8.36 2.28
CA THR A 196 12.80 -9.60 3.07
C THR A 196 12.09 -9.40 4.40
N GLU A 197 11.91 -8.17 4.83
CA GLU A 197 11.27 -7.80 6.11
C GLU A 197 9.81 -7.31 5.89
N VAL A 198 9.32 -7.35 4.65
CA VAL A 198 7.95 -6.97 4.31
C VAL A 198 6.98 -8.03 4.82
N LEU A 199 6.00 -7.59 5.60
CA LEU A 199 4.98 -8.44 6.15
C LEU A 199 3.75 -8.44 5.26
N THR A 200 3.28 -9.61 4.84
CA THR A 200 2.07 -9.73 4.01
C THR A 200 0.92 -10.39 4.74
N GLY A 201 -0.31 -10.02 4.40
CA GLY A 201 -1.51 -10.67 4.91
C GLY A 201 -2.80 -9.86 4.74
N ALA A 202 -3.85 -10.54 4.28
CA ALA A 202 -5.20 -10.03 4.04
C ALA A 202 -5.86 -9.29 5.23
N GLY A 203 -5.41 -9.54 6.45
CA GLY A 203 -5.97 -8.98 7.69
C GLY A 203 -5.09 -7.94 8.38
N LEU A 204 -3.97 -7.52 7.78
CA LEU A 204 -3.02 -6.61 8.44
C LEU A 204 -3.56 -5.19 8.56
N VAL A 205 -4.30 -4.71 7.56
CA VAL A 205 -4.79 -3.32 7.49
C VAL A 205 -6.29 -3.28 7.13
N PRO A 206 -7.17 -3.80 8.00
CA PRO A 206 -8.58 -4.02 7.67
C PRO A 206 -9.33 -2.72 7.34
N GLY A 207 -9.09 -1.63 8.07
CA GLY A 207 -9.80 -0.37 7.87
C GLY A 207 -9.54 0.25 6.49
N LEU A 208 -8.31 0.20 5.99
CA LEU A 208 -8.00 0.68 4.65
C LEU A 208 -8.55 -0.26 3.58
N ALA A 209 -8.51 -1.58 3.80
CA ALA A 209 -9.11 -2.54 2.87
C ALA A 209 -10.61 -2.32 2.72
N GLU A 210 -11.33 -2.07 3.83
CA GLU A 210 -12.76 -1.75 3.82
C GLU A 210 -13.05 -0.43 3.08
N ALA A 211 -12.27 0.62 3.34
CA ALA A 211 -12.41 1.91 2.65
C ALA A 211 -12.17 1.80 1.13
N LEU A 212 -11.18 1.00 0.70
CA LEU A 212 -10.93 0.74 -0.72
C LEU A 212 -12.07 -0.09 -1.36
N ALA A 213 -12.58 -1.11 -0.65
CA ALA A 213 -13.67 -1.94 -1.17
C ALA A 213 -14.94 -1.11 -1.42
N ALA A 214 -15.23 -0.15 -0.53
CA ALA A 214 -16.36 0.76 -0.67
C ALA A 214 -16.32 1.61 -1.96
N THR A 215 -15.14 1.83 -2.56
CA THR A 215 -15.03 2.56 -3.84
C THR A 215 -15.63 1.80 -5.03
N PHE A 216 -15.97 0.52 -4.87
CA PHE A 216 -16.64 -0.30 -5.88
C PHE A 216 -18.16 -0.39 -5.69
N GLU A 217 -18.70 0.13 -4.58
CA GLU A 217 -20.13 0.07 -4.25
C GLU A 217 -20.93 1.27 -4.82
N SER A 218 -20.22 2.26 -5.37
CA SER A 218 -20.75 3.53 -5.89
C SER A 218 -21.18 3.46 -7.36
#